data_AF-A0A0B0D552-F1
#
_entry.id   AF-A0A0B0D552-F1
#
_cell.length_a   1.000
_cell.length_b   1.000
_cell.length_c   1.000
_cell.angle_alpha   90.00
_cell.angle_beta   90.00
_cell.angle_gamma   90.00
#
_symmetry.space_group_name_H-M   'P 1'
#
loop_
_entity.id
_entity.type
_entity.pdbx_description
1 polymer ?
#
loop_
_entity_poly.entity_id
_entity_poly.type
_entity_poly.pdbx_seq_one_letter_code
_entity_poly.pdbx_strand_id
1 'polypeptide(L)'
;MTTVIAFILMFGLLVFVHEWGHLIFAKRAGMLAREFAIGFGPKIFAFTRNETLYTIRLLPIGGYVRVAGEDPEIIELKAGHHIGLEFNNDGKVNRIIVNNKSKHPHARVIEVERADLDHRLTIEGYEVDEDEKLFFEVDPKAMFVMDEKETQIAPYDRQFAS
;
A
#
# COMPACT_ATOMS: atom_id res chain seq x y z
N MET A 1 -40.43 -9.14 -4.05
CA MET A 1 -39.56 -7.98 -3.74
C MET A 1 -38.97 -8.07 -2.34
N THR A 2 -39.78 -8.29 -1.30
CA THR A 2 -39.32 -8.47 0.10
C THR A 2 -38.29 -9.59 0.27
N THR A 3 -38.49 -10.75 -0.38
CA THR A 3 -37.57 -11.89 -0.36
C THR A 3 -36.19 -11.57 -0.92
N VAL A 4 -36.14 -10.83 -2.03
CA VAL A 4 -34.89 -10.42 -2.69
C VAL A 4 -34.13 -9.43 -1.83
N ILE A 5 -34.82 -8.44 -1.25
CA ILE A 5 -34.20 -7.47 -0.33
C ILE A 5 -33.66 -8.18 0.92
N ALA A 6 -34.45 -9.07 1.53
CA ALA A 6 -34.02 -9.84 2.69
C ALA A 6 -32.80 -10.72 2.37
N PHE A 7 -32.78 -11.37 1.21
CA PHE A 7 -31.63 -12.16 0.75
C PHE A 7 -30.36 -11.31 0.63
N ILE A 8 -30.43 -10.15 -0.03
CA ILE A 8 -29.27 -9.25 -0.20
C ILE A 8 -28.74 -8.78 1.16
N LEU A 9 -29.64 -8.42 2.09
CA LEU A 9 -29.23 -7.98 3.43
C LEU A 9 -28.57 -9.11 4.24
N MET A 10 -29.16 -10.30 4.22
CA MET A 10 -28.65 -11.43 5.01
C MET A 10 -27.32 -11.94 4.44
N PHE A 11 -27.22 -12.05 3.12
CA PHE A 11 -25.97 -12.41 2.44
C PHE A 11 -24.89 -11.34 2.67
N GLY A 12 -25.23 -10.06 2.53
CA GLY A 12 -24.32 -8.95 2.79
C GLY A 12 -23.80 -8.94 4.23
N LEU A 13 -24.65 -9.23 5.21
CA LEU A 13 -24.25 -9.35 6.62
C LEU A 13 -23.31 -10.54 6.85
N LEU A 14 -23.60 -11.70 6.26
CA LEU A 14 -22.75 -12.89 6.38
C LEU A 14 -21.35 -12.62 5.82
N VAL A 15 -21.27 -12.08 4.60
CA VAL A 15 -20.02 -11.68 3.96
C VAL A 15 -19.28 -10.66 4.82
N PHE A 16 -19.97 -9.62 5.30
CA PHE A 16 -19.38 -8.60 6.15
C PHE A 16 -18.71 -9.21 7.38
N VAL A 17 -19.40 -10.09 8.11
CA VAL A 17 -18.86 -10.74 9.31
C VAL A 17 -17.67 -11.65 8.97
N HIS A 18 -17.73 -12.37 7.85
CA HIS A 18 -16.63 -13.22 7.39
C HIS A 18 -15.36 -12.41 7.11
N GLU A 19 -15.46 -11.40 6.24
CA GLU A 19 -14.33 -10.53 5.90
C GLU A 19 -13.84 -9.75 7.12
N TRP A 20 -14.75 -9.35 8.01
CA TRP A 20 -14.37 -8.62 9.20
C TRP A 20 -13.55 -9.49 10.15
N GLY A 21 -13.85 -10.80 10.20
CA GLY A 21 -13.01 -11.79 10.87
C GLY A 21 -11.58 -11.76 10.34
N HIS A 22 -11.38 -11.89 9.02
CA HIS A 22 -10.06 -11.81 8.38
C HIS A 22 -9.32 -10.53 8.73
N LEU A 23 -10.00 -9.38 8.66
CA LEU A 23 -9.41 -8.09 9.00
C LEU A 23 -8.94 -8.03 10.45
N ILE A 24 -9.76 -8.51 11.40
CA ILE A 24 -9.43 -8.51 12.83
C ILE A 24 -8.20 -9.38 13.08
N PHE A 25 -8.17 -10.60 12.56
CA PHE A 25 -7.05 -11.51 12.75
C PHE A 25 -5.77 -10.98 12.08
N ALA A 26 -5.88 -10.42 10.87
CA ALA A 26 -4.75 -9.80 10.19
C ALA A 26 -4.13 -8.66 11.00
N LYS A 27 -4.95 -7.70 11.44
CA LYS A 27 -4.48 -6.56 12.25
C LYS A 27 -3.91 -7.00 13.60
N ARG A 28 -4.51 -8.02 14.21
CA ARG A 28 -4.08 -8.55 15.51
C ARG A 28 -2.74 -9.30 15.41
N ALA A 29 -2.42 -9.85 14.25
CA ALA A 29 -1.11 -10.42 13.95
C ALA A 29 -0.06 -9.37 13.53
N GLY A 30 -0.39 -8.07 13.52
CA GLY A 30 0.53 -6.99 13.14
C GLY A 30 0.59 -6.71 11.64
N MET A 31 -0.11 -7.50 10.82
CA MET A 31 -0.09 -7.38 9.37
C MET A 31 -0.79 -6.11 8.87
N LEU A 32 -0.29 -5.58 7.76
CA LEU A 32 -0.91 -4.45 7.06
C LEU A 32 -2.07 -4.94 6.18
N ALA A 33 -3.30 -4.63 6.56
CA ALA A 33 -4.46 -4.80 5.69
C ALA A 33 -4.69 -3.53 4.86
N ARG A 34 -4.42 -3.62 3.54
CA ARG A 34 -4.48 -2.49 2.59
C ARG A 34 -5.91 -2.09 2.28
N GLU A 35 -6.79 -3.06 2.06
CA GLU A 35 -8.20 -2.82 1.72
C GLU A 35 -9.11 -3.83 2.40
N PHE A 36 -10.23 -3.35 2.93
CA PHE A 36 -11.39 -4.12 3.33
C PHE A 36 -12.56 -3.73 2.41
N ALA A 37 -13.08 -4.68 1.64
CA ALA A 37 -14.10 -4.40 0.65
C ALA A 37 -15.33 -5.28 0.85
N ILE A 38 -16.51 -4.64 0.82
CA ILE A 38 -17.79 -5.33 0.71
C ILE A 38 -18.29 -5.15 -0.72
N GLY A 39 -18.50 -6.25 -1.42
CA GLY A 39 -18.92 -6.31 -2.80
C GLY A 39 -17.77 -6.26 -3.81
N PHE A 40 -18.14 -6.25 -5.09
CA PHE A 40 -17.25 -6.21 -6.25
C PHE A 40 -17.64 -5.10 -7.24
N GLY A 41 -16.76 -4.84 -8.20
CA GLY A 41 -16.96 -3.80 -9.22
C GLY A 41 -16.61 -2.39 -8.74
N PRO A 42 -17.20 -1.34 -9.34
CA PRO A 42 -16.85 0.04 -9.04
C PRO A 42 -17.17 0.40 -7.58
N LYS A 43 -16.29 1.22 -6.98
CA LYS A 43 -16.45 1.73 -5.62
C LYS A 43 -17.60 2.74 -5.60
N ILE A 44 -18.59 2.49 -4.75
CA ILE A 44 -19.66 3.46 -4.45
C ILE A 44 -19.19 4.40 -3.35
N PHE A 45 -18.54 3.83 -2.34
CA PHE A 45 -18.05 4.57 -1.19
C PHE A 45 -16.70 4.02 -0.75
N ALA A 46 -15.81 4.93 -0.34
CA ALA A 46 -14.49 4.57 0.13
C ALA A 46 -14.01 5.58 1.18
N PHE A 47 -13.40 5.09 2.25
CA PHE A 47 -12.70 5.91 3.22
C PHE A 47 -11.51 5.16 3.81
N THR A 48 -10.44 5.88 4.15
CA THR A 48 -9.25 5.28 4.76
C THR A 48 -9.25 5.52 6.26
N ARG A 49 -9.00 4.48 7.05
CA ARG A 49 -8.82 4.58 8.50
C ARG A 49 -7.75 3.60 8.98
N ASN A 50 -6.81 4.09 9.77
CA ASN A 50 -5.73 3.28 10.36
C ASN A 50 -5.04 2.39 9.31
N GLU A 51 -4.51 3.03 8.26
CA GLU A 51 -3.78 2.39 7.13
C GLU A 51 -4.65 1.49 6.20
N THR A 52 -5.91 1.22 6.55
CA THR A 52 -6.81 0.37 5.75
C THR A 52 -7.83 1.19 4.99
N LEU A 53 -7.96 0.93 3.69
CA LEU A 53 -9.03 1.45 2.85
C LEU A 53 -10.29 0.60 3.03
N TYR A 54 -11.37 1.19 3.53
CA TYR A 54 -12.68 0.55 3.63
C TYR A 54 -13.52 0.94 2.42
N THR A 55 -14.04 -0.04 1.68
CA THR A 55 -14.85 0.21 0.48
C THR A 55 -16.17 -0.55 0.47
N ILE A 56 -17.19 0.09 -0.10
CA ILE A 56 -18.46 -0.53 -0.48
C ILE A 56 -18.57 -0.42 -1.99
N ARG A 57 -18.83 -1.54 -2.65
CA ARG A 57 -18.84 -1.66 -4.11
C ARG A 57 -20.21 -2.07 -4.63
N LEU A 58 -20.43 -1.81 -5.93
CA LEU A 58 -21.74 -1.90 -6.55
C LEU A 58 -22.37 -3.30 -6.51
N LEU A 59 -21.58 -4.36 -6.68
CA LEU A 59 -22.09 -5.72 -6.78
C LEU A 59 -22.02 -6.41 -5.41
N PRO A 60 -23.14 -6.73 -4.75
CA PRO A 60 -23.15 -7.33 -3.41
C PRO A 60 -22.92 -8.85 -3.45
N ILE A 61 -21.94 -9.32 -4.22
CA ILE A 61 -21.70 -10.75 -4.54
C ILE A 61 -20.43 -11.28 -3.83
N GLY A 62 -20.20 -10.84 -2.59
CA GLY A 62 -19.05 -11.24 -1.77
C GLY A 62 -18.28 -10.03 -1.24
N GLY A 63 -17.03 -10.24 -0.86
CA GLY A 63 -16.14 -9.23 -0.29
C GLY A 63 -14.71 -9.78 -0.27
N TYR A 64 -13.77 -8.96 0.18
CA TYR A 64 -12.39 -9.42 0.39
C TYR A 64 -11.63 -8.50 1.36
N VAL A 65 -10.60 -9.06 1.98
CA VAL A 65 -9.54 -8.32 2.67
C VAL A 65 -8.25 -8.49 1.87
N ARG A 66 -7.58 -7.39 1.54
CA ARG A 66 -6.27 -7.42 0.89
C ARG A 66 -5.19 -7.22 1.94
N VAL A 67 -4.49 -8.29 2.31
CA VAL A 67 -3.36 -8.23 3.24
C VAL A 67 -2.07 -8.02 2.45
N ALA A 68 -1.13 -7.25 3.00
CA ALA A 68 0.18 -7.07 2.39
C ALA A 68 0.91 -8.43 2.26
N GLY A 69 1.60 -8.64 1.15
CA GLY A 69 2.31 -9.90 0.86
C GLY A 69 1.46 -10.98 0.15
N GLU A 70 0.14 -10.82 0.03
CA GLU A 70 -0.70 -11.74 -0.76
C GLU A 70 -0.65 -11.45 -2.27
N ASP A 71 -0.52 -10.18 -2.65
CA ASP A 71 -0.40 -9.75 -4.05
C ASP A 71 1.08 -9.68 -4.47
N PRO A 72 1.47 -10.25 -5.62
CA PRO A 72 2.81 -10.12 -6.19
C PRO A 72 3.13 -8.71 -6.72
N GLU A 73 2.23 -7.72 -6.55
CA GLU A 73 2.49 -6.30 -6.82
C GLU A 73 3.44 -5.68 -5.77
N ILE A 74 4.51 -6.38 -5.41
CA ILE A 74 5.67 -5.75 -4.77
C ILE A 74 6.31 -4.93 -5.89
N ILE A 75 6.17 -3.61 -5.79
CA ILE A 75 6.84 -2.71 -6.73
C ILE A 75 8.33 -2.74 -6.36
N GLU A 76 9.04 -3.68 -6.97
CA GLU A 76 10.48 -3.82 -6.81
C GLU A 76 11.17 -2.64 -7.48
N LEU A 77 11.83 -1.81 -6.68
CA LEU A 77 12.79 -0.82 -7.16
C LEU A 77 14.03 -1.57 -7.65
N LYS A 78 14.19 -1.67 -8.97
CA LYS A 78 15.38 -2.28 -9.58
C LYS A 78 16.45 -1.24 -9.81
N ALA A 79 17.71 -1.69 -9.87
CA ALA A 79 18.83 -0.85 -10.26
C ALA A 79 18.54 -0.11 -11.59
N GLY A 80 18.91 1.16 -11.67
CA GLY A 80 18.66 2.05 -12.82
C GLY A 80 17.32 2.78 -12.79
N HIS A 81 16.42 2.47 -11.84
CA HIS A 81 15.19 3.25 -11.70
C HIS A 81 15.50 4.64 -11.19
N HIS A 82 14.99 5.64 -11.88
CA HIS A 82 15.04 7.01 -11.39
C HIS A 82 13.83 7.20 -10.48
N ILE A 83 14.03 7.52 -9.20
CA ILE A 83 12.94 7.80 -8.24
C ILE A 83 13.10 9.16 -7.58
N GLY A 84 11.99 9.75 -7.13
CA GLY A 84 11.98 10.94 -6.29
C GLY A 84 11.74 10.52 -4.84
N LEU A 85 12.52 11.06 -3.91
CA LEU A 85 12.39 10.80 -2.48
C LEU A 85 11.91 12.07 -1.77
N GLU A 86 10.85 11.94 -0.98
CA GLU A 86 10.47 12.94 0.02
C GLU A 86 10.83 12.41 1.41
N PHE A 87 11.17 13.32 2.31
CA PHE A 87 11.65 13.01 3.65
C PHE A 87 10.67 13.54 4.71
N ASN A 88 10.55 12.81 5.82
CA ASN A 88 9.88 13.30 7.02
C ASN A 88 10.81 14.19 7.87
N ASN A 89 10.30 14.71 8.98
CA ASN A 89 11.06 15.56 9.90
C ASN A 89 12.23 14.83 10.58
N ASP A 90 12.24 13.49 10.60
CA ASP A 90 13.30 12.66 11.16
C ASP A 90 14.40 12.35 10.11
N GLY A 91 14.28 12.90 8.89
CA GLY A 91 15.23 12.67 7.80
C GLY A 91 15.07 11.32 7.10
N LYS A 92 14.01 10.56 7.40
CA LYS A 92 13.71 9.28 6.74
C LYS A 92 12.83 9.49 5.53
N VAL A 93 13.01 8.65 4.51
CA VAL A 93 12.17 8.64 3.31
C VAL A 93 10.74 8.26 3.71
N ASN A 94 9.79 9.17 3.50
CA ASN A 94 8.37 8.92 3.76
C ASN A 94 7.55 8.79 2.47
N ARG A 95 8.05 9.25 1.32
CA ARG A 95 7.45 8.95 0.01
C ARG A 95 8.51 8.59 -1.01
N ILE A 96 8.17 7.61 -1.84
CA ILE A 96 8.96 7.13 -2.97
C ILE A 96 8.12 7.33 -4.24
N ILE A 97 8.57 8.20 -5.13
CA ILE A 97 7.82 8.63 -6.32
C ILE A 97 8.53 8.09 -7.57
N VAL A 98 7.88 7.18 -8.30
CA VAL A 98 8.49 6.57 -9.50
C VAL A 98 8.25 7.42 -10.74
N ASN A 99 7.00 7.84 -10.94
CA ASN A 99 6.54 8.52 -12.14
C ASN A 99 6.10 9.96 -11.83
N ASN A 100 5.95 10.80 -12.87
CA ASN A 100 5.43 12.17 -12.75
C ASN A 100 6.22 13.07 -11.77
N LYS A 101 7.54 12.89 -11.71
CA LYS A 101 8.47 13.66 -10.86
C LYS A 101 8.33 15.18 -11.00
N SER A 102 7.95 15.66 -12.18
CA SER A 102 7.71 17.07 -12.47
C SER A 102 6.62 17.71 -11.60
N LYS A 103 5.74 16.90 -11.00
CA LYS A 103 4.71 17.35 -10.04
C LYS A 103 5.21 17.41 -8.60
N HIS A 104 6.42 16.93 -8.31
CA HIS A 104 7.03 16.90 -6.98
C HIS A 104 8.35 17.68 -6.97
N PRO A 105 8.29 19.03 -6.99
CA PRO A 105 9.49 19.87 -7.14
C PRO A 105 10.45 19.79 -5.94
N HIS A 106 10.00 19.27 -4.80
CA HIS A 106 10.81 19.10 -3.59
C HIS A 106 11.36 17.68 -3.41
N ALA A 107 11.04 16.76 -4.32
CA ALA A 107 11.56 15.40 -4.25
C ALA A 107 13.01 15.35 -4.71
N ARG A 108 13.87 14.73 -3.89
CA ARG A 108 15.28 14.47 -4.23
C ARG A 108 15.31 13.34 -5.26
N VAL A 109 15.80 13.61 -6.47
CA VAL A 109 15.82 12.63 -7.56
C VAL A 109 17.12 11.85 -7.52
N ILE A 110 17.03 10.53 -7.45
CA ILE A 110 18.19 9.62 -7.46
C ILE A 110 17.99 8.51 -8.50
N GLU A 111 19.10 7.96 -8.98
CA GLU A 111 19.14 6.66 -9.65
C GLU A 111 19.37 5.57 -8.61
N VAL A 112 18.45 4.61 -8.52
CA VAL A 112 18.55 3.49 -7.58
C VAL A 112 19.67 2.55 -8.02
N GLU A 113 20.57 2.21 -7.10
CA GLU A 113 21.50 1.10 -7.26
C GLU A 113 20.97 -0.15 -6.55
N ARG A 114 20.47 0.02 -5.32
CA ARG A 114 19.93 -1.05 -4.50
C ARG A 114 18.82 -0.52 -3.59
N ALA A 115 17.75 -1.29 -3.43
CA ALA A 115 16.70 -0.98 -2.46
C ALA A 115 16.29 -2.26 -1.72
N ASP A 116 16.04 -2.12 -0.42
CA ASP A 116 15.51 -3.17 0.45
C ASP A 116 14.41 -2.53 1.30
N LEU A 117 13.16 -2.65 0.82
CA LEU A 117 11.98 -2.06 1.45
C LEU A 117 11.24 -3.02 2.40
N ASP A 118 11.75 -4.24 2.55
CA ASP A 118 11.11 -5.28 3.34
C ASP A 118 11.84 -5.51 4.66
N HIS A 119 13.15 -5.72 4.62
CA HIS A 119 13.93 -6.13 5.79
C HIS A 119 14.75 -4.98 6.36
N ARG A 120 15.53 -4.30 5.52
CA ARG A 120 16.46 -3.25 5.97
C ARG A 120 15.85 -1.87 5.98
N LEU A 121 14.81 -1.64 5.18
CA LEU A 121 14.19 -0.34 4.96
C LEU A 121 15.23 0.70 4.53
N THR A 122 15.98 0.39 3.47
CA THR A 122 17.01 1.26 2.92
C THR A 122 16.91 1.40 1.41
N ILE A 123 17.30 2.58 0.92
CA ILE A 123 17.50 2.86 -0.49
C ILE A 123 18.92 3.39 -0.67
N GLU A 124 19.62 2.87 -1.66
CA GLU A 124 20.98 3.22 -2.01
C GLU A 124 21.01 3.63 -3.49
N GLY A 125 21.73 4.70 -3.81
CA GLY A 125 21.77 5.21 -5.18
C GLY A 125 22.66 6.43 -5.33
N TYR A 126 22.61 7.03 -6.50
CA TYR A 126 23.42 8.18 -6.89
C TYR A 126 22.52 9.35 -7.28
N GLU A 127 22.95 10.57 -6.99
CA GLU A 127 22.35 11.76 -7.61
C GLU A 127 22.81 11.92 -9.05
N VAL A 128 22.00 12.61 -9.85
CA VAL A 128 22.37 12.92 -11.23
C VAL A 128 23.62 13.79 -11.21
N ASP A 129 24.68 13.35 -11.88
CA ASP A 129 26.00 14.00 -11.97
C ASP A 129 26.90 13.91 -10.71
N GLU A 130 26.55 13.07 -9.72
CA GLU A 130 27.41 12.79 -8.56
C GLU A 130 27.87 11.32 -8.52
N ASP A 131 29.18 11.10 -8.32
CA ASP A 131 29.76 9.76 -8.13
C ASP A 131 29.66 9.26 -6.68
N GLU A 132 29.16 10.09 -5.75
CA GLU A 132 29.02 9.71 -4.35
C GLU A 132 27.76 8.87 -4.13
N LYS A 133 27.96 7.69 -3.54
CA LYS A 133 26.86 6.79 -3.20
C LYS A 133 26.14 7.29 -1.96
N LEU A 134 24.84 7.55 -2.10
CA LEU A 134 23.96 8.00 -1.04
C LEU A 134 23.19 6.84 -0.42
N PHE A 135 22.96 6.95 0.89
CA PHE A 135 22.22 5.98 1.69
C PHE A 135 21.05 6.66 2.36
N PHE A 136 19.86 6.10 2.20
CA PHE A 136 18.62 6.64 2.74
C PHE A 136 17.90 5.59 3.57
N GLU A 137 17.59 5.93 4.82
CA GLU A 137 16.67 5.14 5.64
C GLU A 137 15.23 5.42 5.24
N VAL A 138 14.41 4.37 5.18
CA VAL A 138 13.01 4.44 4.79
C VAL A 138 12.12 4.28 6.02
N ASP A 139 11.12 5.13 6.13
CA ASP A 139 10.11 5.01 7.17
C ASP A 139 9.27 3.73 6.94
N PRO A 140 9.01 2.90 7.97
CA PRO A 140 8.17 1.70 7.84
C PRO A 140 6.76 1.95 7.28
N LYS A 141 6.30 3.20 7.31
CA LYS A 141 5.01 3.66 6.78
C LYS A 141 5.16 4.53 5.52
N ALA A 142 6.31 4.48 4.86
CA ALA A 142 6.54 5.24 3.64
C ALA A 142 5.50 4.89 2.56
N MET A 143 5.12 5.89 1.77
CA MET A 143 4.16 5.75 0.68
C MET A 143 4.90 5.61 -0.64
N PHE A 144 4.62 4.54 -1.36
CA PHE A 144 5.02 4.34 -2.74
C PHE A 144 3.99 4.99 -3.68
N VAL A 145 4.43 5.90 -4.53
CA VAL A 145 3.57 6.68 -5.43
C VAL A 145 3.89 6.31 -6.87
N MET A 146 2.94 5.63 -7.53
CA MET A 146 3.03 5.23 -8.93
C MET A 146 1.75 5.65 -9.64
N ASP A 147 1.87 6.41 -10.73
CA ASP A 147 0.73 6.91 -11.50
C ASP A 147 -0.37 7.56 -10.63
N GLU A 148 0.05 8.40 -9.68
CA GLU A 148 -0.81 9.12 -8.73
C GLU A 148 -1.54 8.23 -7.71
N LYS A 149 -1.29 6.91 -7.73
CA LYS A 149 -1.79 5.97 -6.74
C LYS A 149 -0.77 5.79 -5.63
N GLU A 150 -1.15 6.16 -4.42
CA GLU A 150 -0.34 5.95 -3.23
C GLU A 150 -0.61 4.57 -2.62
N THR A 151 0.47 3.84 -2.32
CA THR A 151 0.45 2.51 -1.72
C THR A 151 1.51 2.46 -0.63
N GLN A 152 1.10 2.25 0.63
CA GLN A 152 2.07 2.16 1.73
C GLN A 152 3.01 0.95 1.54
N ILE A 153 4.30 1.09 1.82
CA ILE A 153 5.18 -0.09 1.88
C ILE A 153 4.75 -0.99 3.05
N ALA A 154 5.14 -2.25 3.00
CA ALA A 154 4.89 -3.20 4.07
C ALA A 154 6.22 -3.87 4.43
N PRO A 155 6.87 -3.50 5.53
CA PRO A 155 8.03 -4.24 6.01
C PRO A 155 7.67 -5.71 6.24
N TYR A 156 8.67 -6.59 6.20
CA TYR A 156 8.49 -8.04 6.21
C TYR A 156 7.57 -8.50 7.34
N ASP A 157 7.78 -8.01 8.57
CA ASP A 157 6.99 -8.33 9.78
C ASP A 157 5.50 -7.93 9.72
N ARG A 158 5.10 -7.17 8.69
CA ARG A 158 3.71 -6.76 8.44
C ARG A 158 3.07 -7.46 7.23
N GLN A 159 3.72 -8.49 6.66
CA GLN A 159 3.23 -9.24 5.50
C GLN A 159 2.64 -10.61 5.89
N PHE A 160 1.77 -11.18 5.04
CA PHE A 160 1.10 -12.47 5.27
C PHE A 160 2.04 -13.68 5.25
N ALA A 161 3.18 -13.59 4.56
CA ALA A 161 4.18 -14.64 4.44
C ALA A 161 5.45 -14.38 5.30
N SER A 162 5.32 -13.56 6.35
CA SER A 162 6.40 -13.24 7.29
C SER A 162 6.77 -14.38 8.24
#